data_AF-A0A3M2BXC2-F1
#
_entry.id   AF-A0A3M2BXC2-F1
#
_cell.length_a   1.000
_cell.length_b   1.000
_cell.length_c   1.000
_cell.angle_alpha   90.00
_cell.angle_beta   90.00
_cell.angle_gamma   90.00
#
_symmetry.space_group_name_H-M   'P 1'
#
loop_
_entity.id
_entity.type
_entity.pdbx_description
1 polymer ?
#
loop_
_entity_poly.entity_id
_entity_poly.type
_entity_poly.pdbx_seq_one_letter_code
_entity_poly.pdbx_strand_id
1 'polypeptide(L)'
;MTARLVGTRRRKRSGRAQTCRRARGPVGAGVLRAGLLAALGLLFQAAGAPGSVHAQTVRLEDLVLTGGVSGEGYSGNLPAVTIPVVDSTQNASAAVGEFAGRVRLLFFPASTRQALRVTADVGMRQFAAMGFKLRDYAPREWVGLLDARYTRALGADVRLTLNTAFRGRSVEDRPPMPLFLQPGFNQYSGGVRVDVAAAHDVVFDLTLRGERADYRAIELVPQLDLLDRRTLGVEGGVRFNSGWRLYGGFDRSTYPQQGSFDERDPFRRDHTLRTGLSWNYTSESLFADVGLEGAFNRSNSRRPEYDAVSFSGTVSVPLPWWSLAATASLEITGKNYLFETEFARLVPGEEADNASIAHLTLARPIAPNLDAALRFGWTRAETDIGDSYFQRYGVTFLLNYRPF
;
A
#
# COMPACT_ATOMS: atom_id res chain seq x y z
N MET A 1 4.92 -64.94 -42.08
CA MET A 1 4.14 -63.83 -41.48
C MET A 1 4.06 -64.08 -39.98
N THR A 2 4.88 -63.39 -39.20
CA THR A 2 5.04 -63.65 -37.76
C THR A 2 4.94 -62.32 -37.04
N ALA A 3 3.83 -62.10 -36.35
CA ALA A 3 3.54 -60.86 -35.62
C ALA A 3 4.21 -60.89 -34.24
N ARG A 4 5.07 -59.90 -33.96
CA ARG A 4 5.63 -59.63 -32.62
C ARG A 4 4.72 -58.66 -31.87
N LEU A 5 4.15 -59.12 -30.76
CA LEU A 5 3.48 -58.30 -29.75
C LEU A 5 4.53 -57.64 -28.84
N VAL A 6 4.59 -56.30 -28.85
CA VAL A 6 5.39 -55.50 -27.93
C VAL A 6 4.52 -55.08 -26.75
N GLY A 7 4.77 -55.66 -25.58
CA GLY A 7 4.12 -55.30 -24.33
C GLY A 7 4.75 -54.07 -23.68
N THR A 8 3.99 -52.98 -23.53
CA THR A 8 4.40 -51.79 -22.80
C THR A 8 4.05 -51.90 -21.32
N ARG A 9 5.08 -52.11 -20.48
CA ARG A 9 4.95 -52.07 -19.01
C ARG A 9 4.78 -50.61 -18.54
N ARG A 10 3.56 -50.25 -18.16
CA ARG A 10 3.23 -48.96 -17.51
C ARG A 10 3.57 -49.04 -16.02
N ARG A 11 4.73 -48.51 -15.61
CA ARG A 11 5.10 -48.32 -14.19
C ARG A 11 4.19 -47.25 -13.56
N LYS A 12 3.30 -47.66 -12.64
CA LYS A 12 2.61 -46.76 -11.70
C LYS A 12 3.64 -46.20 -10.71
N ARG A 13 4.02 -44.93 -10.84
CA ARG A 13 4.67 -44.16 -9.76
C ARG A 13 3.57 -43.65 -8.83
N SER A 14 3.47 -44.23 -7.64
CA SER A 14 2.66 -43.71 -6.56
C SER A 14 3.34 -42.46 -5.98
N GLY A 15 2.91 -41.28 -6.40
CA GLY A 15 3.28 -40.03 -5.75
C GLY A 15 2.63 -39.95 -4.37
N ARG A 16 3.39 -40.20 -3.30
CA ARG A 16 3.00 -39.82 -1.95
C ARG A 16 2.92 -38.29 -1.92
N ALA A 17 1.71 -37.76 -1.78
CA ALA A 17 1.48 -36.36 -1.44
C ALA A 17 2.12 -36.10 -0.07
N GLN A 18 3.32 -35.53 -0.08
CA GLN A 18 4.01 -35.09 1.12
C GLN A 18 3.29 -33.83 1.60
N THR A 19 2.31 -34.00 2.49
CA THR A 19 1.71 -32.90 3.23
C THR A 19 2.78 -32.26 4.10
N CYS A 20 3.44 -31.24 3.56
CA CYS A 20 4.38 -30.39 4.28
C CYS A 20 3.59 -29.52 5.27
N ARG A 21 3.14 -30.09 6.39
CA ARG A 21 2.78 -29.32 7.60
C ARG A 21 4.08 -28.78 8.19
N ARG A 22 4.64 -27.72 7.58
CA ARG A 22 5.71 -26.95 8.22
C ARG A 22 5.08 -26.13 9.34
N ALA A 23 5.34 -26.56 10.58
CA ALA A 23 5.19 -25.72 11.75
C ALA A 23 5.94 -24.41 11.49
N ARG A 24 5.19 -23.30 11.35
CA ARG A 24 5.75 -21.96 11.21
C ARG A 24 6.49 -21.61 12.51
N GLY A 25 7.79 -21.88 12.56
CA GLY A 25 8.66 -21.52 13.67
C GLY A 25 8.80 -19.99 13.79
N PRO A 26 8.81 -19.42 15.01
CA PRO A 26 8.67 -17.97 15.26
C PRO A 26 9.95 -17.13 15.02
N VAL A 27 10.95 -17.65 14.30
CA VAL A 27 12.34 -17.13 14.35
C VAL A 27 12.49 -15.72 13.73
N GLY A 28 11.58 -15.28 12.84
CA GLY A 28 11.60 -13.93 12.28
C GLY A 28 10.66 -12.91 12.93
N ALA A 29 9.69 -13.35 13.73
CA ALA A 29 8.76 -12.45 14.41
C ALA A 29 9.37 -11.80 15.66
N GLY A 30 10.37 -12.46 16.27
CA GLY A 30 11.02 -12.00 17.51
C GLY A 30 11.78 -10.69 17.34
N VAL A 31 12.62 -10.55 16.30
CA VAL A 31 13.48 -9.36 16.12
C VAL A 31 12.67 -8.10 15.78
N LEU A 32 11.60 -8.24 14.98
CA LEU A 32 10.73 -7.10 14.62
C LEU A 32 9.71 -6.76 15.71
N ARG A 33 9.16 -7.76 16.44
CA ARG A 33 8.40 -7.48 17.67
C ARG A 33 9.29 -6.82 18.71
N ALA A 34 10.52 -7.28 18.87
CA ALA A 34 11.50 -6.62 19.74
C ALA A 34 11.83 -5.21 19.24
N GLY A 35 11.96 -4.99 17.93
CA GLY A 35 12.17 -3.66 17.34
C GLY A 35 10.98 -2.72 17.52
N LEU A 36 9.74 -3.20 17.34
CA LEU A 36 8.52 -2.43 17.59
C LEU A 36 8.32 -2.17 19.09
N LEU A 37 8.54 -3.17 19.94
CA LEU A 37 8.48 -3.01 21.39
C LEU A 37 9.63 -2.15 21.91
N ALA A 38 10.79 -2.16 21.26
CA ALA A 38 11.90 -1.25 21.56
C ALA A 38 11.60 0.16 21.05
N ALA A 39 10.96 0.33 19.89
CA ALA A 39 10.51 1.63 19.41
C ALA A 39 9.40 2.21 20.29
N LEU A 40 8.42 1.40 20.68
CA LEU A 40 7.40 1.75 21.67
C LEU A 40 8.05 2.01 23.03
N GLY A 41 8.99 1.17 23.46
CA GLY A 41 9.76 1.35 24.69
C GLY A 41 10.59 2.63 24.68
N LEU A 42 11.20 2.99 23.56
CA LEU A 42 11.92 4.26 23.35
C LEU A 42 10.94 5.44 23.30
N LEU A 43 9.75 5.28 22.73
CA LEU A 43 8.68 6.29 22.77
C LEU A 43 8.21 6.51 24.22
N PHE A 44 8.02 5.45 24.99
CA PHE A 44 7.64 5.51 26.41
C PHE A 44 8.77 6.02 27.30
N GLN A 45 10.04 5.68 27.03
CA GLN A 45 11.19 6.19 27.77
C GLN A 45 11.49 7.66 27.41
N ALA A 46 11.36 8.05 26.14
CA ALA A 46 11.44 9.46 25.73
C ALA A 46 10.30 10.29 26.34
N ALA A 47 9.12 9.68 26.55
CA ALA A 47 8.01 10.28 27.27
C ALA A 47 8.16 10.21 28.81
N GLY A 48 9.08 9.40 29.32
CA GLY A 48 9.14 8.96 30.71
C GLY A 48 10.42 9.33 31.47
N ALA A 49 11.23 10.27 30.97
CA ALA A 49 12.35 10.82 31.75
C ALA A 49 11.82 11.33 33.11
N PRO A 50 12.20 10.74 34.26
CA PRO A 50 11.48 10.89 35.55
C PRO A 50 11.49 12.27 36.24
N GLY A 51 11.83 13.36 35.54
CA GLY A 51 11.98 14.69 36.13
C GLY A 51 10.98 15.75 35.68
N SER A 52 10.14 15.48 34.68
CA SER A 52 9.28 16.51 34.07
C SER A 52 7.92 15.99 33.62
N VAL A 53 7.19 15.33 34.54
CA VAL A 53 5.74 15.12 34.41
C VAL A 53 4.99 16.42 34.75
N HIS A 54 5.40 17.53 34.12
CA HIS A 54 4.54 18.71 34.03
C HIS A 54 3.47 18.39 33.01
N ALA A 55 2.23 18.20 33.49
CA ALA A 55 0.98 18.06 32.75
C ALA A 55 1.18 17.74 31.26
N GLN A 56 1.43 16.46 30.94
CA GLN A 56 1.49 16.02 29.55
C GLN A 56 0.10 16.26 28.93
N THR A 57 -0.01 17.36 28.19
CA THR A 57 -1.24 17.68 27.48
C THR A 57 -1.31 16.81 26.24
N VAL A 58 -2.33 15.95 26.20
CA VAL A 58 -2.72 15.23 24.99
C VAL A 58 -3.77 16.09 24.30
N ARG A 59 -3.49 16.53 23.07
CA ARG A 59 -4.44 17.27 22.25
C ARG A 59 -5.02 16.34 21.21
N LEU A 60 -6.34 16.23 21.18
CA LEU A 60 -7.06 15.66 20.05
C LEU A 60 -7.01 16.68 18.91
N GLU A 61 -6.24 16.37 17.86
CA GLU A 61 -6.09 17.25 16.67
C GLU A 61 -7.28 17.09 15.72
N ASP A 62 -7.80 15.86 15.57
CA ASP A 62 -8.84 15.53 14.60
C ASP A 62 -9.59 14.25 15.00
N LEU A 63 -10.92 14.24 14.81
CA LEU A 63 -11.77 13.04 14.83
C LEU A 63 -12.74 13.18 13.68
N VAL A 64 -12.71 12.25 12.75
CA VAL A 64 -13.61 12.22 11.60
C VAL A 64 -14.32 10.89 11.61
N LEU A 65 -15.66 10.93 11.61
CA LEU A 65 -16.49 9.77 11.29
C LEU A 65 -17.00 9.94 9.87
N THR A 66 -16.72 8.95 9.03
CA THR A 66 -17.11 8.96 7.63
C THR A 66 -18.15 7.87 7.39
N GLY A 67 -19.26 8.23 6.77
CA GLY A 67 -20.25 7.29 6.25
C GLY A 67 -20.52 7.58 4.79
N GLY A 68 -20.74 6.55 3.98
CA GLY A 68 -20.94 6.75 2.56
C GLY A 68 -21.53 5.56 1.82
N VAL A 69 -21.84 5.83 0.56
CA VAL A 69 -22.27 4.83 -0.41
C VAL A 69 -21.54 5.03 -1.72
N SER A 70 -21.20 3.95 -2.41
CA SER A 70 -20.64 4.01 -3.75
C SER A 70 -21.33 3.06 -4.72
N GLY A 71 -21.36 3.47 -5.99
CA GLY A 71 -21.67 2.62 -7.13
C GLY A 71 -20.39 2.42 -7.94
N GLU A 72 -20.06 1.17 -8.24
CA GLU A 72 -18.80 0.81 -8.87
C GLU A 72 -19.03 -0.14 -10.04
N GLY A 73 -18.36 0.15 -11.16
CA GLY A 73 -18.39 -0.66 -12.38
C GLY A 73 -17.00 -1.23 -12.65
N TYR A 74 -16.96 -2.49 -13.06
CA TYR A 74 -15.75 -3.25 -13.27
C TYR A 74 -15.79 -3.90 -14.64
N SER A 75 -14.69 -3.80 -15.37
CA SER A 75 -14.48 -4.55 -16.60
C SER A 75 -13.06 -5.09 -16.67
N GLY A 76 -12.88 -6.20 -17.37
CA GLY A 76 -11.57 -6.77 -17.54
C GLY A 76 -11.60 -8.22 -17.98
N ASN A 77 -10.51 -8.63 -18.61
CA ASN A 77 -10.24 -9.98 -19.09
C ASN A 77 -9.05 -10.62 -18.38
N LEU A 78 -8.50 -9.98 -17.33
CA LEU A 78 -7.36 -10.50 -16.58
C LEU A 78 -7.59 -11.95 -16.12
N PRO A 79 -6.82 -12.91 -16.63
CA PRO A 79 -6.99 -14.30 -16.28
C PRO A 79 -6.63 -14.50 -14.81
N ALA A 80 -7.60 -14.85 -13.98
CA ALA A 80 -7.35 -15.22 -12.59
C ALA A 80 -6.59 -16.57 -12.58
N VAL A 81 -5.28 -16.54 -12.34
CA VAL A 81 -4.38 -17.69 -12.46
C VAL A 81 -4.71 -18.83 -11.46
N THR A 82 -5.54 -18.61 -10.45
CA THR A 82 -5.55 -19.45 -9.24
C THR A 82 -6.89 -20.06 -8.83
N ILE A 83 -7.96 -19.82 -9.57
CA ILE A 83 -9.23 -20.49 -9.33
C ILE A 83 -9.58 -21.18 -10.65
N PRO A 84 -9.86 -22.50 -10.71
CA PRO A 84 -10.64 -22.99 -11.84
C PRO A 84 -11.87 -22.10 -11.89
N VAL A 85 -11.97 -21.20 -12.87
CA VAL A 85 -12.88 -20.06 -12.77
C VAL A 85 -14.29 -20.62 -12.90
N VAL A 86 -14.86 -21.04 -11.77
CA VAL A 86 -16.19 -21.64 -11.69
C VAL A 86 -17.19 -20.54 -12.07
N ASP A 87 -16.87 -19.29 -11.74
CA ASP A 87 -17.68 -18.12 -12.00
C ASP A 87 -16.85 -17.00 -12.66
N SER A 88 -17.10 -16.69 -13.94
CA SER A 88 -16.42 -15.62 -14.70
C SER A 88 -17.41 -14.66 -15.35
N THR A 89 -17.06 -13.38 -15.38
CA THR A 89 -17.75 -12.37 -16.16
C THR A 89 -16.76 -11.39 -16.77
N GLN A 90 -17.14 -10.71 -17.84
CA GLN A 90 -16.35 -9.60 -18.41
C GLN A 90 -16.66 -8.27 -17.73
N ASN A 91 -17.86 -8.15 -17.15
CA ASN A 91 -18.32 -6.95 -16.48
C ASN A 91 -18.98 -7.30 -15.15
N ALA A 92 -18.61 -6.61 -14.08
CA ALA A 92 -19.27 -6.71 -12.79
C ALA A 92 -19.65 -5.31 -12.30
N SER A 93 -20.65 -5.22 -11.44
CA SER A 93 -20.98 -3.98 -10.75
C SER A 93 -21.16 -4.24 -9.26
N ALA A 94 -20.95 -3.21 -8.45
CA ALA A 94 -21.14 -3.30 -7.01
C ALA A 94 -21.78 -2.03 -6.48
N ALA A 95 -22.77 -2.20 -5.60
CA ALA A 95 -23.18 -1.17 -4.66
C ALA A 95 -22.41 -1.39 -3.35
N VAL A 96 -21.86 -0.34 -2.75
CA VAL A 96 -21.03 -0.46 -1.55
C VAL A 96 -21.53 0.51 -0.49
N GLY A 97 -21.75 0.02 0.72
CA GLY A 97 -21.87 0.85 1.91
C GLY A 97 -20.54 0.91 2.63
N GLU A 98 -20.16 2.09 3.11
CA GLU A 98 -18.90 2.28 3.82
C GLU A 98 -19.04 3.11 5.10
N PHE A 99 -18.23 2.72 6.09
CA PHE A 99 -18.10 3.42 7.36
C PHE A 99 -16.64 3.44 7.77
N ALA A 100 -16.16 4.59 8.23
CA ALA A 100 -14.79 4.75 8.70
C ALA A 100 -14.70 5.74 9.86
N GLY A 101 -13.65 5.58 10.67
CA GLY A 101 -13.28 6.50 11.72
C GLY A 101 -11.79 6.82 11.63
N ARG A 102 -11.46 8.10 11.75
CA ARG A 102 -10.10 8.63 11.87
C ARG A 102 -9.96 9.36 13.18
N VAL A 103 -8.87 9.11 13.91
CA VAL A 103 -8.48 9.90 15.07
C VAL A 103 -7.02 10.33 14.94
N ARG A 104 -6.73 11.58 15.28
CA ARG A 104 -5.37 12.12 15.35
C ARG A 104 -5.11 12.74 16.72
N LEU A 105 -4.11 12.24 17.40
CA LEU A 105 -3.66 12.71 18.70
C LEU A 105 -2.28 13.34 18.57
N LEU A 106 -2.10 14.50 19.21
CA LEU A 106 -0.82 15.17 19.36
C LEU A 106 -0.43 15.20 20.83
N PHE A 107 0.73 14.64 21.12
CA PHE A 107 1.37 14.65 22.42
C PHE A 107 2.52 15.67 22.40
N PHE A 108 2.74 16.32 23.54
CA PHE A 108 3.72 17.40 23.71
C PHE A 108 3.48 18.65 22.84
N PRO A 109 2.23 19.12 22.65
CA PRO A 109 1.92 20.23 21.75
C PRO A 109 2.60 21.55 22.14
N ALA A 110 2.94 21.73 23.41
CA ALA A 110 3.59 22.94 23.92
C ALA A 110 5.11 23.00 23.65
N SER A 111 5.73 21.90 23.20
CA SER A 111 7.17 21.86 22.93
C SER A 111 7.46 22.16 21.47
N THR A 112 8.22 23.22 21.21
CA THR A 112 8.77 23.49 19.86
C THR A 112 9.85 22.49 19.46
N ARG A 113 10.40 21.75 20.42
CA ARG A 113 11.53 20.83 20.20
C ARG A 113 11.12 19.39 20.00
N GLN A 114 9.93 18.98 20.40
CA GLN A 114 9.47 17.61 20.20
C GLN A 114 7.96 17.51 20.07
N ALA A 115 7.51 16.58 19.23
CA ALA A 115 6.11 16.25 19.04
C ALA A 115 5.96 14.77 18.76
N LEU A 116 4.96 14.13 19.37
CA LEU A 116 4.52 12.79 18.98
C LEU A 116 3.11 12.91 18.43
N ARG A 117 2.93 12.54 17.17
CA ARG A 117 1.62 12.44 16.53
C ARG A 117 1.26 10.96 16.37
N VAL A 118 0.06 10.60 16.77
CA VAL A 118 -0.51 9.26 16.55
C VAL A 118 -1.78 9.42 15.74
N THR A 119 -1.88 8.68 14.63
CA THR A 119 -3.07 8.63 13.78
C THR A 119 -3.58 7.20 13.75
N ALA A 120 -4.87 7.00 13.95
CA ALA A 120 -5.51 5.71 13.73
C ALA A 120 -6.71 5.89 12.79
N ASP A 121 -6.73 5.09 11.73
CA ASP A 121 -7.84 4.99 10.78
C ASP A 121 -8.38 3.56 10.83
N VAL A 122 -9.71 3.41 10.85
CA VAL A 122 -10.39 2.12 10.70
C VAL A 122 -11.54 2.29 9.72
N GLY A 123 -11.73 1.32 8.84
CA GLY A 123 -12.80 1.36 7.84
C GLY A 123 -13.39 -0.01 7.59
N MET A 124 -14.67 -0.01 7.25
CA MET A 124 -15.41 -1.17 6.79
C MET A 124 -16.17 -0.83 5.51
N ARG A 125 -16.14 -1.75 4.56
CA ARG A 125 -16.90 -1.68 3.32
C ARG A 125 -17.69 -2.97 3.14
N GLN A 126 -19.00 -2.84 2.94
CA GLN A 126 -19.90 -3.95 2.63
C GLN A 126 -20.37 -3.79 1.19
N PHE A 127 -20.10 -4.80 0.38
CA PHE A 127 -20.42 -4.82 -1.04
C PHE A 127 -21.69 -5.65 -1.27
N ALA A 128 -22.43 -5.28 -2.31
CA ALA A 128 -23.43 -6.10 -2.99
C ALA A 128 -23.03 -6.13 -4.46
N ALA A 129 -22.36 -7.20 -4.87
CA ALA A 129 -21.71 -7.35 -6.16
C ALA A 129 -22.47 -8.31 -7.07
N MET A 130 -22.69 -7.88 -8.31
CA MET A 130 -23.51 -8.58 -9.30
C MET A 130 -22.79 -8.66 -10.66
N GLY A 131 -23.35 -9.49 -11.55
CA GLY A 131 -22.86 -9.68 -12.92
C GLY A 131 -22.04 -10.95 -13.13
N PHE A 132 -21.92 -11.80 -12.10
CA PHE A 132 -21.30 -13.11 -12.15
C PHE A 132 -22.31 -14.17 -12.61
N LYS A 133 -21.84 -15.27 -13.21
CA LYS A 133 -22.66 -16.33 -13.82
C LYS A 133 -23.25 -17.30 -12.81
N LEU A 134 -22.53 -17.65 -11.76
CA LEU A 134 -23.00 -18.65 -10.79
C LEU A 134 -23.73 -18.03 -9.61
N ARG A 135 -23.22 -16.90 -9.09
CA ARG A 135 -23.82 -16.23 -7.95
C ARG A 135 -23.40 -14.77 -7.84
N ASP A 136 -24.24 -13.98 -7.19
CA ASP A 136 -23.83 -12.68 -6.67
C ASP A 136 -22.93 -12.86 -5.43
N TYR A 137 -22.08 -11.87 -5.18
CA TYR A 137 -21.13 -11.86 -4.06
C TYR A 137 -21.48 -10.72 -3.11
N ALA A 138 -21.26 -10.92 -1.81
CA ALA A 138 -21.42 -9.87 -0.80
C ALA A 138 -20.13 -9.64 0.02
N PRO A 139 -19.02 -9.24 -0.62
CA PRO A 139 -17.75 -9.09 0.07
C PRO A 139 -17.83 -8.14 1.25
N ARG A 140 -17.07 -8.44 2.28
CA ARG A 140 -16.85 -7.51 3.40
C ARG A 140 -15.37 -7.24 3.54
N GLU A 141 -15.01 -5.97 3.52
CA GLU A 141 -13.64 -5.51 3.66
C GLU A 141 -13.50 -4.71 4.96
N TRP A 142 -12.50 -5.07 5.75
CA TRP A 142 -12.01 -4.28 6.88
C TRP A 142 -10.62 -3.78 6.58
N VAL A 143 -10.38 -2.51 6.85
CA VAL A 143 -9.05 -1.88 6.73
C VAL A 143 -8.73 -1.12 8.01
N GLY A 144 -7.46 -1.12 8.39
CA GLY A 144 -6.98 -0.36 9.52
C GLY A 144 -5.57 0.17 9.29
N LEU A 145 -5.29 1.34 9.82
CA LEU A 145 -3.98 1.96 9.88
C LEU A 145 -3.77 2.51 11.29
N LEU A 146 -2.61 2.23 11.87
CA LEU A 146 -2.10 2.91 13.05
C LEU A 146 -0.72 3.45 12.70
N ASP A 147 -0.57 4.76 12.70
CA ASP A 147 0.69 5.47 12.43
C ASP A 147 1.11 6.26 13.67
N ALA A 148 2.40 6.21 14.00
CA ALA A 148 2.99 7.00 15.05
C ALA A 148 4.26 7.67 14.52
N ARG A 149 4.34 8.99 14.70
CA ARG A 149 5.46 9.83 14.26
C ARG A 149 5.96 10.67 15.41
N TYR A 150 7.19 10.42 15.83
CA TYR A 150 7.91 11.24 16.80
C TYR A 150 8.93 12.12 16.08
N THR A 151 8.86 13.42 16.28
CA THR A 151 9.82 14.37 15.73
C THR A 151 10.51 15.11 16.87
N ARG A 152 11.83 15.25 16.80
CA ARG A 152 12.65 15.97 17.77
C ARG A 152 13.70 16.84 17.07
N ALA A 153 13.79 18.10 17.47
CA ALA A 153 14.90 18.98 17.11
C ALA A 153 16.13 18.62 17.96
N LEU A 154 17.27 18.35 17.31
CA LEU A 154 18.56 18.07 17.94
C LEU A 154 19.49 19.30 17.93
N GLY A 155 18.93 20.49 17.68
CA GLY A 155 19.62 21.75 17.52
C GLY A 155 18.75 22.73 16.74
N ALA A 156 19.35 23.79 16.20
CA ALA A 156 18.67 24.69 15.27
C ALA A 156 18.49 24.04 13.89
N ASP A 157 19.49 23.27 13.45
CA ASP A 157 19.60 22.85 12.05
C ASP A 157 19.28 21.37 11.83
N VAL A 158 19.21 20.56 12.89
CA VAL A 158 19.02 19.11 12.79
C VAL A 158 17.68 18.70 13.39
N ARG A 159 16.91 17.95 12.61
CA ARG A 159 15.64 17.35 13.03
C ARG A 159 15.66 15.84 12.81
N LEU A 160 15.38 15.10 13.87
CA LEU A 160 15.21 13.66 13.85
C LEU A 160 13.71 13.34 13.81
N THR A 161 13.29 12.42 12.95
CA THR A 161 11.95 11.87 12.92
C THR A 161 12.03 10.35 13.00
N LEU A 162 11.26 9.76 13.91
CA LEU A 162 11.00 8.33 14.01
C LEU A 162 9.56 8.09 13.58
N ASN A 163 9.34 7.10 12.72
CA ASN A 163 8.00 6.72 12.29
C ASN A 163 7.81 5.21 12.45
N THR A 164 6.60 4.81 12.81
CA THR A 164 6.16 3.41 12.85
C THR A 164 4.73 3.34 12.35
N ALA A 165 4.42 2.37 11.49
CA ALA A 165 3.05 2.14 11.07
C ALA A 165 2.69 0.66 11.07
N PHE A 166 1.42 0.40 11.36
CA PHE A 166 0.78 -0.89 11.20
C PHE A 166 -0.43 -0.72 10.29
N ARG A 167 -0.50 -1.52 9.23
CA ARG A 167 -1.65 -1.58 8.31
C ARG A 167 -2.22 -2.98 8.29
N GLY A 168 -3.53 -3.09 8.45
CA GLY A 168 -4.26 -4.35 8.39
C GLY A 168 -5.34 -4.31 7.32
N ARG A 169 -5.55 -5.43 6.64
CA ARG A 169 -6.69 -5.66 5.74
C ARG A 169 -7.25 -7.06 5.97
N SER A 170 -8.56 -7.18 5.99
CA SER A 170 -9.28 -8.44 5.97
C SER A 170 -10.38 -8.37 4.94
N VAL A 171 -10.56 -9.44 4.15
CA VAL A 171 -11.60 -9.52 3.13
C VAL A 171 -12.31 -10.86 3.26
N GLU A 172 -13.62 -10.82 3.42
CA GLU A 172 -14.53 -11.98 3.44
C GLU A 172 -15.30 -12.04 2.10
N ASP A 173 -15.73 -13.25 1.70
CA ASP A 173 -16.46 -13.53 0.46
C ASP A 173 -15.86 -12.88 -0.79
N ARG A 174 -14.54 -13.07 -0.97
CA ARG A 174 -13.78 -12.43 -2.06
C ARG A 174 -14.33 -12.89 -3.43
N PRO A 175 -14.73 -11.95 -4.32
CA PRO A 175 -15.17 -12.29 -5.66
C PRO A 175 -13.99 -12.61 -6.58
N PRO A 176 -14.22 -13.36 -7.68
CA PRO A 176 -13.25 -13.52 -8.74
C PRO A 176 -13.12 -12.23 -9.57
N MET A 177 -12.18 -12.21 -10.52
CA MET A 177 -12.12 -11.16 -11.54
C MET A 177 -13.48 -11.03 -12.27
N PRO A 178 -13.89 -9.81 -12.66
CA PRO A 178 -13.12 -8.57 -12.66
C PRO A 178 -13.24 -7.78 -11.36
N LEU A 179 -14.14 -8.10 -10.42
CA LEU A 179 -14.21 -7.45 -9.10
C LEU A 179 -13.13 -8.03 -8.17
N PHE A 180 -11.88 -7.61 -8.31
CA PHE A 180 -10.80 -8.07 -7.44
C PHE A 180 -10.60 -7.16 -6.23
N LEU A 181 -10.84 -7.71 -5.05
CA LEU A 181 -10.38 -7.14 -3.80
C LEU A 181 -9.02 -7.78 -3.45
N GLN A 182 -8.01 -6.96 -3.19
CA GLN A 182 -6.71 -7.50 -2.77
C GLN A 182 -6.90 -8.34 -1.49
N PRO A 183 -6.13 -9.42 -1.35
CA PRO A 183 -6.22 -10.28 -0.17
C PRO A 183 -5.97 -9.53 1.14
N GLY A 184 -6.42 -10.15 2.23
CA GLY A 184 -6.08 -9.66 3.56
C GLY A 184 -4.58 -9.76 3.85
N PHE A 185 -4.04 -8.80 4.59
CA PHE A 185 -2.64 -8.75 4.96
C PHE A 185 -2.45 -7.98 6.27
N ASN A 186 -1.29 -8.18 6.88
CA ASN A 186 -0.75 -7.30 7.92
C ASN A 186 0.59 -6.77 7.45
N GLN A 187 0.76 -5.46 7.55
CA GLN A 187 1.99 -4.78 7.17
C GLN A 187 2.48 -3.95 8.35
N TYR A 188 3.75 -4.10 8.67
CA TYR A 188 4.46 -3.33 9.67
C TYR A 188 5.55 -2.54 8.96
N SER A 189 5.64 -1.26 9.24
CA SER A 189 6.74 -0.44 8.73
C SER A 189 7.29 0.46 9.83
N GLY A 190 8.54 0.85 9.67
CA GLY A 190 9.20 1.78 10.56
C GLY A 190 10.35 2.47 9.86
N GLY A 191 10.75 3.62 10.39
CA GLY A 191 11.83 4.38 9.80
C GLY A 191 12.41 5.43 10.73
N VAL A 192 13.61 5.87 10.34
CA VAL A 192 14.34 6.97 10.95
C VAL A 192 14.68 7.94 9.82
N ARG A 193 14.32 9.20 10.00
CA ARG A 193 14.66 10.28 9.09
C ARG A 193 15.44 11.36 9.83
N VAL A 194 16.50 11.84 9.20
CA VAL A 194 17.26 13.00 9.66
C VAL A 194 17.14 14.08 8.59
N ASP A 195 16.74 15.27 8.99
CA ASP A 195 16.77 16.48 8.17
C ASP A 195 17.86 17.42 8.71
N VAL A 196 18.71 17.94 7.82
CA VAL A 196 19.80 18.87 8.14
C VAL A 196 19.65 20.13 7.28
N ALA A 197 19.38 21.26 7.91
CA ALA A 197 19.44 22.56 7.26
C ALA A 197 20.91 22.95 7.04
N ALA A 198 21.32 23.11 5.79
CA ALA A 198 22.71 23.44 5.44
C ALA A 198 22.89 24.93 5.09
N ALA A 199 21.86 25.53 4.51
CA ALA A 199 21.78 26.95 4.16
C ALA A 199 20.32 27.41 4.30
N HIS A 200 20.08 28.73 4.20
CA HIS A 200 18.74 29.32 4.37
C HIS A 200 17.65 28.68 3.51
N ASP A 201 18.00 28.14 2.33
CA ASP A 201 17.06 27.60 1.37
C ASP A 201 17.26 26.12 1.01
N VAL A 202 18.14 25.40 1.72
CA VAL A 202 18.52 24.03 1.37
C VAL A 202 18.50 23.12 2.59
N VAL A 203 17.71 22.04 2.50
CA VAL A 203 17.63 21.00 3.53
C VAL A 203 18.00 19.65 2.91
N PHE A 204 19.01 18.99 3.48
CA PHE A 204 19.32 17.59 3.16
C PHE A 204 18.47 16.68 4.02
N ASP A 205 18.01 15.58 3.45
CA ASP A 205 17.33 14.54 4.20
C ASP A 205 17.90 13.15 3.90
N LEU A 206 17.94 12.31 4.93
CA LEU A 206 18.32 10.92 4.87
C LEU A 206 17.30 10.09 5.63
N THR A 207 16.73 9.07 4.98
CA THR A 207 15.72 8.19 5.55
C THR A 207 16.19 6.74 5.47
N LEU A 208 16.19 6.05 6.60
CA LEU A 208 16.30 4.60 6.69
C LEU A 208 14.92 4.04 6.98
N ARG A 209 14.46 3.06 6.20
CA ARG A 209 13.13 2.46 6.33
C ARG A 209 13.18 0.94 6.32
N GLY A 210 12.27 0.32 7.05
CA GLY A 210 12.02 -1.11 7.04
C GLY A 210 10.54 -1.40 6.92
N GLU A 211 10.19 -2.45 6.19
CA GLU A 211 8.83 -2.94 6.04
C GLU A 211 8.81 -4.46 6.14
N ARG A 212 7.71 -5.00 6.67
CA ARG A 212 7.32 -6.39 6.53
C ARG A 212 5.84 -6.47 6.19
N ALA A 213 5.50 -7.22 5.15
CA ALA A 213 4.13 -7.57 4.81
C ALA A 213 3.95 -9.09 4.95
N ASP A 214 2.92 -9.49 5.68
CA ASP A 214 2.47 -10.87 5.84
C ASP A 214 1.05 -10.96 5.24
N TYR A 215 0.94 -11.57 4.06
CA TYR A 215 -0.32 -11.80 3.37
C TYR A 215 -0.99 -13.05 3.94
N ARG A 216 -2.29 -12.96 4.20
CA ARG A 216 -3.06 -14.08 4.74
C ARG A 216 -3.62 -14.88 3.57
N ALA A 217 -2.92 -15.93 3.17
CA ALA A 217 -3.54 -16.94 2.32
C ALA A 217 -4.69 -17.62 3.08
N ILE A 218 -5.88 -17.66 2.46
CA ILE A 218 -6.90 -18.65 2.84
C ILE A 218 -6.35 -20.01 2.40
N GLU A 219 -6.69 -21.10 3.10
CA GLU A 219 -6.24 -22.46 2.75
C GLU A 219 -6.47 -22.82 1.26
N LEU A 220 -7.48 -22.21 0.63
CA LEU A 220 -7.82 -22.38 -0.77
C LEU A 220 -6.86 -21.69 -1.76
N VAL A 221 -6.04 -20.71 -1.34
CA VAL A 221 -5.14 -19.95 -2.23
C VAL A 221 -3.77 -19.75 -1.55
N PRO A 222 -3.00 -20.82 -1.32
CA PRO A 222 -1.69 -20.76 -0.66
C PRO A 222 -0.66 -19.90 -1.41
N GLN A 223 -0.92 -19.57 -2.69
CA GLN A 223 -0.06 -18.72 -3.51
C GLN A 223 0.02 -17.27 -3.00
N LEU A 224 -0.92 -16.83 -2.15
CA LEU A 224 -0.86 -15.48 -1.55
C LEU A 224 0.30 -15.32 -0.57
N ASP A 225 0.72 -16.41 0.09
CA ASP A 225 1.90 -16.40 0.96
C ASP A 225 3.18 -16.05 0.16
N LEU A 226 3.16 -16.19 -1.17
CA LEU A 226 4.27 -15.76 -2.03
C LEU A 226 4.48 -14.25 -1.99
N LEU A 227 3.45 -13.45 -1.65
CA LEU A 227 3.55 -12.00 -1.54
C LEU A 227 4.16 -11.54 -0.20
N ASP A 228 4.36 -12.45 0.76
CA ASP A 228 5.08 -12.16 1.99
C ASP A 228 6.44 -11.56 1.65
N ARG A 229 6.75 -10.42 2.26
CA ARG A 229 8.01 -9.72 1.98
C ARG A 229 8.56 -9.01 3.20
N ARG A 230 9.88 -8.81 3.16
CA ARG A 230 10.60 -7.89 4.05
C ARG A 230 11.45 -6.98 3.20
N THR A 231 11.34 -5.68 3.46
CA THR A 231 12.06 -4.65 2.71
C THR A 231 12.88 -3.81 3.67
N LEU A 232 14.11 -3.50 3.28
CA LEU A 232 14.97 -2.52 3.93
C LEU A 232 15.39 -1.51 2.87
N GLY A 233 15.30 -0.23 3.20
CA GLY A 233 15.58 0.84 2.25
C GLY A 233 16.33 2.00 2.86
N VAL A 234 17.11 2.68 2.04
CA VAL A 234 17.74 3.96 2.34
C VAL A 234 17.42 4.96 1.23
N GLU A 235 17.12 6.20 1.59
CA GLU A 235 16.85 7.27 0.64
C GLU A 235 17.51 8.57 1.12
N GLY A 236 18.23 9.23 0.22
CA GLY A 236 18.81 10.55 0.45
C GLY A 236 18.23 11.56 -0.52
N GLY A 237 18.04 12.79 -0.07
CA GLY A 237 17.52 13.86 -0.91
C GLY A 237 17.96 15.25 -0.49
N VAL A 238 17.68 16.20 -1.38
CA VAL A 238 17.86 17.64 -1.15
C VAL A 238 16.55 18.35 -1.45
N ARG A 239 16.12 19.20 -0.52
CA ARG A 239 14.90 20.01 -0.59
C ARG A 239 15.27 21.49 -0.66
N PHE A 240 14.54 22.21 -1.51
CA PHE A 240 14.67 23.64 -1.71
C PHE A 240 13.45 24.38 -1.17
N ASN A 241 13.60 25.63 -0.73
CA ASN A 241 12.47 26.46 -0.29
C ASN A 241 11.43 26.74 -1.40
N SER A 242 11.82 26.57 -2.66
CA SER A 242 10.91 26.60 -3.82
C SER A 242 9.95 25.40 -3.88
N GLY A 243 10.05 24.45 -2.95
CA GLY A 243 9.21 23.26 -2.86
C GLY A 243 9.75 22.06 -3.62
N TRP A 244 10.80 22.23 -4.41
CA TRP A 244 11.44 21.14 -5.13
C TRP A 244 12.22 20.20 -4.19
N ARG A 245 12.18 18.91 -4.49
CA ARG A 245 13.01 17.87 -3.87
C ARG A 245 13.57 16.93 -4.93
N LEU A 246 14.88 16.79 -4.96
CA LEU A 246 15.60 15.75 -5.70
C LEU A 246 15.98 14.63 -4.74
N TYR A 247 15.82 13.37 -5.13
CA TYR A 247 16.16 12.25 -4.27
C TYR A 247 16.63 11.01 -5.04
N GLY A 248 17.37 10.17 -4.33
CA GLY A 248 17.78 8.84 -4.77
C GLY A 248 17.70 7.86 -3.62
N GLY A 249 17.32 6.62 -3.91
CA GLY A 249 17.12 5.59 -2.91
C GLY A 249 17.45 4.20 -3.41
N PHE A 250 17.68 3.32 -2.45
CA PHE A 250 17.92 1.90 -2.70
C PHE A 250 17.09 1.07 -1.74
N ASP A 251 16.39 0.07 -2.26
CA ASP A 251 15.62 -0.89 -1.50
C ASP A 251 16.09 -2.30 -1.78
N ARG A 252 16.11 -3.11 -0.73
CA ARG A 252 16.32 -4.55 -0.80
C ARG A 252 15.11 -5.25 -0.21
N SER A 253 14.40 -6.00 -1.06
CA SER A 253 13.24 -6.79 -0.70
C SER A 253 13.59 -8.28 -0.71
N THR A 254 13.04 -9.04 0.24
CA THR A 254 13.22 -10.49 0.34
C THR A 254 11.86 -11.16 0.48
N TYR A 255 11.63 -12.22 -0.30
CA TYR A 255 10.36 -12.95 -0.36
C TYR A 255 10.58 -14.38 0.15
N PRO A 256 10.34 -14.65 1.44
CA PRO A 256 10.74 -15.90 2.08
C PRO A 256 10.00 -17.14 1.54
N GLN A 257 8.87 -16.96 0.85
CA GLN A 257 8.08 -18.06 0.29
C GLN A 257 8.31 -18.27 -1.21
N GLN A 258 9.08 -17.39 -1.86
CA GLN A 258 9.38 -17.51 -3.28
C GLN A 258 10.80 -18.07 -3.48
N GLY A 259 10.89 -19.13 -4.27
CA GLY A 259 12.16 -19.74 -4.66
C GLY A 259 12.98 -18.85 -5.59
N SER A 260 14.31 -18.96 -5.53
CA SER A 260 15.23 -18.43 -6.56
C SER A 260 15.78 -19.56 -7.43
N PHE A 261 16.51 -19.23 -8.50
CA PHE A 261 17.25 -20.22 -9.30
C PHE A 261 18.59 -20.62 -8.70
N ASP A 262 19.11 -19.84 -7.77
CA ASP A 262 20.37 -20.14 -7.10
C ASP A 262 20.12 -21.10 -5.95
N GLU A 263 20.60 -22.34 -6.10
CA GLU A 263 20.52 -23.36 -5.05
C GLU A 263 21.21 -22.90 -3.75
N ARG A 264 22.16 -21.96 -3.83
CA ARG A 264 22.87 -21.37 -2.68
C ARG A 264 22.10 -20.20 -2.05
N ASP A 265 21.19 -19.57 -2.78
CA ASP A 265 20.31 -18.51 -2.26
C ASP A 265 18.85 -18.83 -2.60
N PRO A 266 18.20 -19.77 -1.90
CA PRO A 266 16.92 -20.33 -2.31
C PRO A 266 15.75 -19.35 -2.23
N PHE A 267 15.95 -18.10 -1.80
CA PHE A 267 14.90 -17.10 -1.63
C PHE A 267 15.02 -15.99 -2.67
N ARG A 268 13.88 -15.57 -3.23
CA ARG A 268 13.83 -14.39 -4.10
C ARG A 268 14.24 -13.14 -3.32
N ARG A 269 15.11 -12.36 -3.95
CA ARG A 269 15.56 -11.06 -3.49
C ARG A 269 15.49 -10.08 -4.65
N ASP A 270 14.90 -8.94 -4.36
CA ASP A 270 14.79 -7.85 -5.31
C ASP A 270 15.62 -6.68 -4.79
N HIS A 271 16.31 -6.03 -5.71
CA HIS A 271 17.07 -4.81 -5.50
C HIS A 271 16.45 -3.73 -6.37
N THR A 272 16.05 -2.63 -5.75
CA THR A 272 15.42 -1.52 -6.47
C THR A 272 16.22 -0.26 -6.24
N LEU A 273 16.74 0.31 -7.32
CA LEU A 273 17.30 1.66 -7.32
C LEU A 273 16.18 2.63 -7.72
N ARG A 274 15.99 3.69 -6.95
CA ARG A 274 14.97 4.72 -7.20
C ARG A 274 15.63 6.08 -7.34
N THR A 275 15.11 6.90 -8.24
CA THR A 275 15.49 8.30 -8.40
C THR A 275 14.25 9.11 -8.71
N GLY A 276 14.16 10.33 -8.19
CA GLY A 276 12.98 11.12 -8.44
C GLY A 276 13.13 12.60 -8.15
N LEU A 277 12.11 13.31 -8.61
CA LEU A 277 11.91 14.73 -8.45
C LEU A 277 10.48 14.94 -7.96
N SER A 278 10.31 15.76 -6.94
CA SER A 278 8.98 16.19 -6.50
C SER A 278 8.95 17.71 -6.30
N TRP A 279 7.77 18.29 -6.43
CA TRP A 279 7.51 19.69 -6.23
C TRP A 279 6.23 19.85 -5.42
N ASN A 280 6.35 20.50 -4.28
CA ASN A 280 5.22 20.88 -3.47
C ASN A 280 5.03 22.40 -3.48
N TYR A 281 3.82 22.84 -3.76
CA TYR A 281 3.42 24.24 -3.66
C TYR A 281 2.20 24.34 -2.77
N THR A 282 2.28 25.20 -1.76
CA THR A 282 1.17 25.48 -0.84
C THR A 282 1.02 26.98 -0.72
N SER A 283 -0.16 27.48 -1.07
CA SER A 283 -0.61 28.85 -0.83
C SER A 283 -1.98 28.83 -0.15
N GLU A 284 -2.54 30.00 0.16
CA GLU A 284 -3.88 30.13 0.76
C GLU A 284 -4.99 29.56 -0.14
N SER A 285 -4.80 29.59 -1.47
CA SER A 285 -5.82 29.24 -2.45
C SER A 285 -5.44 28.04 -3.32
N LEU A 286 -4.27 27.45 -3.15
CA LEU A 286 -3.83 26.34 -3.98
C LEU A 286 -2.86 25.46 -3.21
N PHE A 287 -3.15 24.16 -3.24
CA PHE A 287 -2.18 23.14 -2.92
C PHE A 287 -1.90 22.33 -4.18
N ALA A 288 -0.63 22.12 -4.50
CA ALA A 288 -0.19 21.24 -5.58
C ALA A 288 1.00 20.41 -5.10
N ASP A 289 0.98 19.12 -5.42
CA ASP A 289 2.05 18.18 -5.14
C ASP A 289 2.25 17.32 -6.38
N VAL A 290 3.42 17.41 -7.00
CA VAL A 290 3.73 16.69 -8.26
C VAL A 290 5.03 15.93 -8.07
N GLY A 291 5.06 14.68 -8.52
CA GLY A 291 6.21 13.80 -8.42
C GLY A 291 6.45 13.00 -9.69
N LEU A 292 7.71 12.81 -10.04
CA LEU A 292 8.18 11.90 -11.06
C LEU A 292 9.25 11.00 -10.44
N GLU A 293 9.06 9.68 -10.54
CA GLU A 293 9.97 8.67 -10.02
C GLU A 293 10.34 7.67 -11.11
N GLY A 294 11.63 7.37 -11.24
CA GLY A 294 12.14 6.22 -11.97
C GLY A 294 12.61 5.13 -11.00
N ALA A 295 12.27 3.88 -11.29
CA ALA A 295 12.68 2.73 -10.49
C ALA A 295 13.29 1.64 -11.40
N PHE A 296 14.46 1.13 -11.02
CA PHE A 296 15.16 0.06 -11.72
C PHE A 296 15.19 -1.16 -10.80
N ASN A 297 14.47 -2.22 -11.16
CA ASN A 297 14.35 -3.43 -10.35
C ASN A 297 15.18 -4.56 -10.94
N ARG A 298 16.01 -5.19 -10.10
CA ARG A 298 16.79 -6.39 -10.44
C ARG A 298 16.49 -7.50 -9.45
N SER A 299 16.35 -8.73 -9.93
CA SER A 299 15.89 -9.86 -9.12
C SER A 299 16.72 -11.12 -9.41
N ASN A 300 17.00 -11.92 -8.38
CA ASN A 300 17.67 -13.21 -8.53
C ASN A 300 16.71 -14.38 -8.87
N SER A 301 15.48 -14.10 -9.31
CA SER A 301 14.40 -15.09 -9.44
C SER A 301 13.88 -15.26 -10.88
N ARG A 302 12.88 -16.15 -11.09
CA ARG A 302 12.20 -16.38 -12.39
C ARG A 302 11.36 -15.20 -12.87
N ARG A 303 11.25 -14.15 -12.07
CA ARG A 303 10.45 -12.98 -12.40
C ARG A 303 11.22 -12.10 -13.38
N PRO A 304 10.56 -11.60 -14.44
CA PRO A 304 11.21 -10.66 -15.32
C PRO A 304 11.58 -9.39 -14.54
N GLU A 305 12.83 -8.98 -14.72
CA GLU A 305 13.33 -7.69 -14.27
C GLU A 305 12.66 -6.57 -15.06
N TYR A 306 12.49 -5.41 -14.45
CA TYR A 306 11.81 -4.29 -15.07
C TYR A 306 12.43 -2.96 -14.70
N ASP A 307 12.23 -1.99 -15.59
CA ASP A 307 12.43 -0.58 -15.33
C ASP A 307 11.04 0.08 -15.34
N ALA A 308 10.75 0.91 -14.35
CA ALA A 308 9.47 1.57 -14.17
C ALA A 308 9.63 3.08 -14.13
N VAL A 309 8.66 3.80 -14.69
CA VAL A 309 8.53 5.24 -14.52
C VAL A 309 7.14 5.52 -13.98
N SER A 310 7.06 6.27 -12.90
CA SER A 310 5.82 6.67 -12.25
C SER A 310 5.71 8.19 -12.18
N PHE A 311 4.56 8.69 -12.61
CA PHE A 311 4.14 10.07 -12.43
C PHE A 311 3.02 10.10 -11.39
N SER A 312 3.10 11.05 -10.46
CA SER A 312 2.03 11.32 -9.50
C SER A 312 1.77 12.82 -9.43
N GLY A 313 0.51 13.20 -9.26
CA GLY A 313 0.11 14.60 -9.13
C GLY A 313 -1.15 14.71 -8.30
N THR A 314 -1.17 15.62 -7.33
CA THR A 314 -2.35 16.00 -6.55
C THR A 314 -2.49 17.51 -6.56
N VAL A 315 -3.68 18.00 -6.89
CA VAL A 315 -4.02 19.42 -6.87
C VAL A 315 -5.28 19.60 -6.04
N SER A 316 -5.27 20.55 -5.11
CA SER A 316 -6.43 20.93 -4.31
C SER A 316 -6.65 22.43 -4.36
N VAL A 317 -7.86 22.85 -4.73
CA VAL A 317 -8.26 24.25 -4.86
C VAL A 317 -9.60 24.51 -4.16
N PRO A 318 -9.72 25.57 -3.35
CA PRO A 318 -11.01 26.10 -2.97
C PRO A 318 -11.67 26.76 -4.19
N LEU A 319 -12.95 26.46 -4.40
CA LEU A 319 -13.80 27.03 -5.43
C LEU A 319 -14.74 28.05 -4.75
N PRO A 320 -14.36 29.36 -4.74
CA PRO A 320 -14.97 30.36 -3.86
C PRO A 320 -16.46 30.62 -4.15
N TRP A 321 -16.89 30.38 -5.38
CA TRP A 321 -18.23 30.66 -5.88
C TRP A 321 -19.30 29.75 -5.26
N TRP A 322 -18.92 28.62 -4.67
CA TRP A 322 -19.84 27.61 -4.12
C TRP A 322 -19.44 27.06 -2.75
N SER A 323 -18.45 27.65 -2.07
CA SER A 323 -17.85 27.10 -0.85
C SER A 323 -17.45 25.62 -1.00
N LEU A 324 -17.01 25.26 -2.21
CA LEU A 324 -16.56 23.91 -2.56
C LEU A 324 -15.04 23.85 -2.47
N ALA A 325 -14.51 22.69 -2.17
CA ALA A 325 -13.12 22.32 -2.38
C ALA A 325 -13.07 21.22 -3.44
N ALA A 326 -12.20 21.37 -4.42
CA ALA A 326 -11.94 20.35 -5.42
C ALA A 326 -10.52 19.80 -5.22
N THR A 327 -10.40 18.49 -5.12
CA THR A 327 -9.13 17.78 -5.04
C THR A 327 -9.07 16.77 -6.18
N ALA A 328 -8.09 16.91 -7.07
CA ALA A 328 -7.81 15.97 -8.14
C ALA A 328 -6.48 15.26 -7.87
N SER A 329 -6.42 13.96 -8.09
CA SER A 329 -5.18 13.18 -8.02
C SER A 329 -5.04 12.27 -9.23
N LEU A 330 -3.82 12.11 -9.72
CA LEU A 330 -3.45 11.25 -10.84
C LEU A 330 -2.18 10.50 -10.49
N GLU A 331 -2.16 9.20 -10.74
CA GLU A 331 -0.98 8.34 -10.66
C GLU A 331 -0.93 7.49 -11.93
N ILE A 332 0.21 7.50 -12.61
CA ILE A 332 0.45 6.73 -13.83
C ILE A 332 1.80 6.07 -13.68
N THR A 333 1.83 4.74 -13.77
CA THR A 333 3.05 3.94 -13.78
C THR A 333 3.11 3.15 -15.07
N GLY A 334 4.24 3.26 -15.76
CA GLY A 334 4.62 2.42 -16.88
C GLY A 334 5.78 1.51 -16.50
N LYS A 335 5.74 0.23 -16.88
CA LYS A 335 6.87 -0.70 -16.73
C LYS A 335 7.34 -1.19 -18.10
N ASN A 336 8.64 -1.39 -18.20
CA ASN A 336 9.27 -2.06 -19.33
C ASN A 336 10.05 -3.24 -18.79
N TYR A 337 9.66 -4.45 -19.17
CA TYR A 337 10.38 -5.67 -18.81
C TYR A 337 11.63 -5.84 -19.67
N LEU A 338 12.74 -6.22 -19.03
CA LEU A 338 14.02 -6.42 -19.74
C LEU A 338 14.02 -7.69 -20.60
N PHE A 339 13.21 -8.68 -20.24
CA PHE A 339 13.10 -9.96 -20.93
C PHE A 339 11.64 -10.40 -21.00
N GLU A 340 11.21 -10.85 -22.17
CA GLU A 340 9.92 -11.53 -22.32
C GLU A 340 9.98 -12.89 -21.60
N THR A 341 8.89 -13.25 -20.92
CA THR A 341 8.79 -14.56 -20.27
C THR A 341 7.58 -15.30 -20.80
N GLU A 342 7.79 -16.52 -21.29
CA GLU A 342 6.71 -17.39 -21.80
C GLU A 342 5.70 -17.82 -20.70
N PHE A 343 6.02 -17.57 -19.42
CA PHE A 343 5.25 -18.02 -18.26
C PHE A 343 5.11 -16.95 -17.17
N ALA A 344 4.82 -15.69 -17.52
CA ALA A 344 4.50 -14.68 -16.52
C ALA A 344 3.20 -15.02 -15.79
N ARG A 345 3.32 -15.81 -14.72
CA ARG A 345 2.21 -16.11 -13.83
C ARG A 345 2.05 -14.94 -12.89
N LEU A 346 1.15 -14.01 -13.18
CA LEU A 346 0.81 -12.96 -12.24
C LEU A 346 0.17 -13.60 -10.99
N VAL A 347 0.77 -13.39 -9.83
CA VAL A 347 0.13 -13.74 -8.57
C VAL A 347 -0.86 -12.62 -8.30
N PRO A 348 -2.17 -12.91 -8.12
CA PRO A 348 -3.14 -11.87 -7.81
C PRO A 348 -2.70 -11.07 -6.56
N GLY A 349 -2.47 -9.77 -6.72
CA GLY A 349 -1.91 -8.89 -5.68
C GLY A 349 -0.43 -8.54 -5.85
N GLU A 350 0.27 -9.13 -6.82
CA GLU A 350 1.54 -8.62 -7.35
C GLU A 350 1.25 -7.47 -8.33
N GLU A 351 2.10 -6.44 -8.34
CA GLU A 351 1.87 -5.18 -9.03
C GLU A 351 1.48 -5.37 -10.51
N ALA A 352 0.55 -4.54 -11.00
CA ALA A 352 0.24 -4.46 -12.43
C ALA A 352 1.48 -3.98 -13.23
N ASP A 353 1.50 -4.28 -14.54
CA ASP A 353 2.59 -3.87 -15.42
C ASP A 353 2.47 -2.37 -15.65
N ASN A 354 1.29 -1.92 -16.05
CA ASN A 354 0.94 -0.51 -16.09
C ASN A 354 -0.26 -0.25 -15.18
N ALA A 355 -0.19 0.83 -14.40
CA ALA A 355 -1.27 1.23 -13.51
C ALA A 355 -1.59 2.71 -13.72
N SER A 356 -2.86 3.03 -13.85
CA SER A 356 -3.35 4.40 -13.93
C SER A 356 -4.49 4.58 -12.94
N ILE A 357 -4.38 5.58 -12.09
CA ILE A 357 -5.37 5.90 -11.07
C ILE A 357 -5.68 7.38 -11.19
N ALA A 358 -6.95 7.74 -11.33
CA ALA A 358 -7.41 9.12 -11.27
C ALA A 358 -8.55 9.25 -10.27
N HIS A 359 -8.51 10.30 -9.46
CA HIS A 359 -9.60 10.67 -8.56
C HIS A 359 -9.91 12.15 -8.67
N LEU A 360 -11.20 12.47 -8.56
CA LEU A 360 -11.70 13.82 -8.35
C LEU A 360 -12.64 13.79 -7.16
N THR A 361 -12.36 14.59 -6.13
CA THR A 361 -13.23 14.78 -4.98
C THR A 361 -13.71 16.22 -4.95
N LEU A 362 -15.02 16.41 -4.85
CA LEU A 362 -15.67 17.70 -4.63
C LEU A 362 -16.28 17.66 -3.23
N ALA A 363 -15.88 18.55 -2.34
CA ALA A 363 -16.36 18.58 -0.95
C ALA A 363 -16.93 19.95 -0.60
N ARG A 364 -18.02 20.01 0.16
CA ARG A 364 -18.51 21.24 0.80
C ARG A 364 -18.90 21.00 2.24
N PRO A 365 -18.74 21.98 3.12
CA PRO A 365 -19.46 22.04 4.37
C PRO A 365 -20.97 22.12 4.12
N ILE A 366 -21.75 21.31 4.82
CA ILE A 366 -23.21 21.38 4.86
C ILE A 366 -23.74 21.79 6.25
N ALA A 367 -22.93 21.58 7.30
CA ALA A 367 -23.13 22.11 8.64
C ALA A 367 -21.75 22.38 9.29
N PRO A 368 -21.65 23.10 10.42
CA PRO A 368 -20.36 23.45 11.05
C PRO A 368 -19.42 22.27 11.34
N ASN A 369 -19.98 21.08 11.53
CA ASN A 369 -19.29 19.83 11.86
C ASN A 369 -19.55 18.72 10.85
N LEU A 370 -20.09 19.03 9.67
CA LEU A 370 -20.47 18.04 8.67
C LEU A 370 -20.14 18.51 7.27
N ASP A 371 -19.27 17.75 6.61
CA ASP A 371 -18.94 17.94 5.20
C ASP A 371 -19.59 16.86 4.34
N ALA A 372 -20.12 17.23 3.19
CA ALA A 372 -20.52 16.31 2.13
C ALA A 372 -19.45 16.30 1.05
N ALA A 373 -19.08 15.11 0.57
CA ALA A 373 -18.15 14.97 -0.55
C ALA A 373 -18.66 13.99 -1.60
N LEU A 374 -18.43 14.33 -2.86
CA LEU A 374 -18.67 13.48 -4.02
C LEU A 374 -17.31 13.14 -4.64
N ARG A 375 -17.00 11.85 -4.73
CA ARG A 375 -15.75 11.36 -5.29
C ARG A 375 -16.02 10.54 -6.55
N PHE A 376 -15.28 10.87 -7.60
CA PHE A 376 -15.18 10.10 -8.82
C PHE A 376 -13.83 9.41 -8.84
N GLY A 377 -13.82 8.13 -9.21
CA GLY A 377 -12.62 7.33 -9.29
C GLY A 377 -12.55 6.56 -10.60
N TRP A 378 -11.37 6.53 -11.18
CA TRP A 378 -11.01 5.66 -12.27
C TRP A 378 -9.71 4.94 -11.93
N THR A 379 -9.68 3.63 -12.17
CA THR A 379 -8.47 2.83 -12.06
C THR A 379 -8.39 1.92 -13.25
N ARG A 380 -7.22 1.84 -13.86
CA ARG A 380 -6.90 0.88 -14.90
C ARG A 380 -5.58 0.22 -14.58
N ALA A 381 -5.57 -1.10 -14.67
CA ALA A 381 -4.38 -1.92 -14.56
C ALA A 381 -4.29 -2.76 -15.82
N GLU A 382 -3.11 -2.78 -16.43
CA GLU A 382 -2.83 -3.56 -17.63
C GLU A 382 -1.66 -4.48 -17.37
N THR A 383 -1.62 -5.55 -18.15
CA THR A 383 -0.49 -6.44 -18.21
C THR A 383 0.01 -6.50 -19.64
N ASP A 384 1.32 -6.35 -19.82
CA ASP A 384 1.98 -6.39 -21.13
C ASP A 384 1.85 -7.78 -21.78
N ILE A 385 1.53 -8.80 -20.98
CA ILE A 385 1.43 -10.18 -21.43
C ILE A 385 -0.04 -10.56 -21.66
N GLY A 386 -0.43 -10.58 -22.93
CA GLY A 386 -1.72 -11.12 -23.39
C GLY A 386 -2.89 -10.14 -23.36
N ASP A 387 -2.65 -8.85 -23.62
CA ASP A 387 -3.67 -7.78 -23.73
C ASP A 387 -4.70 -7.78 -22.59
N SER A 388 -4.25 -8.19 -21.41
CA SER A 388 -5.11 -8.40 -20.26
C SER A 388 -5.18 -7.13 -19.42
N TYR A 389 -6.39 -6.71 -19.08
CA TYR A 389 -6.64 -5.49 -18.33
C TYR A 389 -7.71 -5.69 -17.25
N PHE A 390 -7.67 -4.79 -16.28
CA PHE A 390 -8.73 -4.53 -15.31
C PHE A 390 -8.99 -3.04 -15.29
N GLN A 391 -10.27 -2.70 -15.15
CA GLN A 391 -10.70 -1.33 -15.08
C GLN A 391 -11.84 -1.21 -14.07
N ARG A 392 -11.77 -0.15 -13.28
CA ARG A 392 -12.78 0.22 -12.29
C ARG A 392 -13.16 1.67 -12.48
N TYR A 393 -14.46 1.92 -12.44
CA TYR A 393 -15.05 3.23 -12.30
C TYR A 393 -15.86 3.26 -11.01
N GLY A 394 -15.85 4.39 -10.31
CA GLY A 394 -16.60 4.54 -9.08
C GLY A 394 -17.12 5.95 -8.90
N VAL A 395 -18.33 6.05 -8.38
CA VAL A 395 -18.87 7.29 -7.82
C VAL A 395 -19.24 7.01 -6.37
N THR A 396 -18.75 7.86 -5.47
CA THR A 396 -18.93 7.71 -4.02
C THR A 396 -19.47 9.01 -3.44
N PHE A 397 -20.53 8.90 -2.64
CA PHE A 397 -21.02 9.97 -1.80
C PHE A 397 -20.60 9.72 -0.34
N LEU A 398 -20.01 10.73 0.28
CA LEU A 398 -19.44 10.68 1.63
C LEU A 398 -20.02 11.80 2.50
N LEU A 399 -20.26 11.47 3.76
CA LEU A 399 -20.50 12.41 4.85
C LEU A 399 -19.36 12.29 5.85
N ASN A 400 -18.69 13.41 6.16
CA ASN A 400 -17.60 13.47 7.14
C ASN A 400 -18.04 14.32 8.32
N TYR A 401 -18.24 13.68 9.47
CA TYR A 401 -18.65 14.32 10.71
C TYR A 401 -17.47 14.55 11.64
N ARG A 402 -17.31 15.78 12.13
CA ARG A 402 -16.24 16.22 13.04
C ARG A 402 -16.84 16.76 14.34
N PRO A 403 -16.95 15.97 15.42
CA PRO A 403 -17.75 16.35 16.58
C PRO A 403 -17.28 17.57 17.38
N PHE A 404 -16.09 18.11 17.11
CA PHE A 404 -15.48 19.21 17.86
C PHE A 404 -14.72 20.18 16.96
#